data_AF-A0A1G3AEZ4-F1
#
_entry.id   AF-A0A1G3AEZ4-F1
#
_cell.length_a   1.000
_cell.length_b   1.000
_cell.length_c   1.000
_cell.angle_alpha   90.00
_cell.angle_beta   90.00
_cell.angle_gamma   90.00
#
_symmetry.space_group_name_H-M   'P 1'
#
loop_
_entity.id
_entity.type
_entity.pdbx_description
1 polymer ?
#
loop_
_entity_poly.entity_id
_entity_poly.type
_entity_poly.pdbx_seq_one_letter_code
_entity_poly.pdbx_strand_id
1 'polypeptide(L)'
;MVFDNCSTDRTCEIAKACPVARLAHYDTGGLMRDDINRDIKSEVYQNAGKYALTPPVVCDWAINVDADEVLYHPAMRAYLQSCTDRGITQPSVTGFEMIADGLPVDDGRQIWEHVHLGYPWFMANKPCCVHSSLKVKYAPGGHGIEKYEGKAQGSPERELKLLHYKWLGWPYVEKKLRGLKDTLSPQNWLSGWGTDLIDVEAQKKRFEARRVERREVVSA
;
A
#
# COMPACT_ATOMS: atom_id res chain seq x y z
N MET A 1 3.92 -2.34 -11.49
CA MET A 1 3.44 -1.04 -12.03
C MET A 1 3.58 -0.02 -10.91
N VAL A 2 4.22 1.11 -11.17
CA VAL A 2 4.32 2.25 -10.23
C VAL A 2 3.62 3.43 -10.91
N PHE A 3 2.61 3.99 -10.24
CA PHE A 3 1.94 5.21 -10.70
C PHE A 3 2.48 6.39 -9.92
N ASP A 4 3.25 7.23 -10.59
CA ASP A 4 3.88 8.40 -10.01
C ASP A 4 3.04 9.66 -10.26
N ASN A 5 2.83 10.43 -9.20
CA ASN A 5 2.12 11.70 -9.22
C ASN A 5 3.09 12.88 -9.15
N CYS A 6 4.10 12.89 -10.02
CA CYS A 6 5.16 13.90 -10.06
C CYS A 6 6.00 13.96 -8.78
N SER A 7 6.47 12.80 -8.28
CA SER A 7 7.37 12.76 -7.13
C SER A 7 8.62 13.60 -7.35
N THR A 8 9.05 14.32 -6.32
CA THR A 8 10.22 15.22 -6.34
C THR A 8 11.48 14.60 -5.75
N ASP A 9 11.38 13.36 -5.27
CA ASP A 9 12.48 12.58 -4.72
C ASP A 9 12.97 11.52 -5.73
N ARG A 10 13.75 10.55 -5.24
CA ARG A 10 14.35 9.49 -6.06
C ARG A 10 13.35 8.38 -6.45
N THR A 11 12.05 8.50 -6.16
CA THR A 11 11.04 7.47 -6.45
C THR A 11 11.08 7.03 -7.92
N CYS A 12 11.10 7.98 -8.86
CA CYS A 12 11.15 7.68 -10.28
C CYS A 12 12.46 7.02 -10.72
N GLU A 13 13.59 7.43 -10.13
CA GLU A 13 14.92 6.84 -10.38
C GLU A 13 14.94 5.38 -9.93
N ILE A 14 14.50 5.12 -8.70
CA ILE A 14 14.44 3.78 -8.10
C ILE A 14 13.50 2.87 -8.90
N ALA A 15 12.32 3.36 -9.27
CA ALA A 15 11.37 2.59 -10.08
C ALA A 15 11.94 2.22 -11.45
N LYS A 16 12.69 3.12 -12.11
CA LYS A 16 13.33 2.84 -13.40
C LYS A 16 14.51 1.88 -13.29
N ALA A 17 15.22 1.89 -12.16
CA ALA A 17 16.34 0.98 -11.90
C ALA A 17 15.88 -0.47 -11.62
N CYS A 18 14.62 -0.66 -11.21
CA CYS A 18 14.08 -1.99 -10.94
C CYS A 18 13.70 -2.72 -12.24
N PRO A 19 14.30 -3.89 -12.56
CA PRO A 19 14.14 -4.55 -13.86
C PRO A 19 12.73 -5.08 -14.13
N VAL A 20 11.92 -5.23 -13.09
CA VAL A 20 10.53 -5.74 -13.19
C VAL A 20 9.49 -4.63 -13.00
N ALA A 21 9.92 -3.41 -12.72
CA ALA A 21 9.02 -2.29 -12.55
C ALA A 21 8.73 -1.59 -13.88
N ARG A 22 7.53 -1.03 -13.96
CA ARG A 22 7.08 -0.16 -15.05
C ARG A 22 6.52 1.09 -14.42
N LEU A 23 6.99 2.24 -14.86
CA LEU A 23 6.59 3.55 -14.36
C LEU A 23 5.52 4.14 -15.29
N ALA A 24 4.42 4.59 -14.70
CA ALA A 24 3.39 5.39 -15.34
C ALA A 24 3.26 6.70 -14.58
N HIS A 25 3.02 7.79 -15.31
CA HIS A 25 2.86 9.11 -14.71
C HIS A 25 1.41 9.57 -14.81
N TYR A 26 0.97 10.28 -13.79
CA TYR A 26 -0.23 11.10 -13.79
C TYR A 26 0.08 12.40 -13.05
N ASP A 27 -0.75 13.42 -13.22
CA ASP A 27 -0.51 14.73 -12.61
C ASP A 27 -1.82 15.29 -12.06
N THR A 28 -1.79 15.64 -10.78
CA THR A 28 -2.90 16.27 -10.06
C THR A 28 -2.53 17.67 -9.56
N GLY A 29 -1.47 18.27 -10.11
CA GLY A 29 -0.93 19.57 -9.69
C GLY A 29 -0.18 19.49 -8.36
N GLY A 30 0.47 18.37 -8.06
CA GLY A 30 1.16 18.13 -6.79
C GLY A 30 0.24 17.87 -5.59
N LEU A 31 -1.05 17.64 -5.82
CA LEU A 31 -2.05 17.43 -4.77
C LEU A 31 -2.43 15.96 -4.59
N MET A 32 -2.53 15.50 -3.36
CA MET A 32 -3.09 14.20 -3.02
C MET A 32 -4.57 14.14 -3.39
N ARG A 33 -4.92 13.16 -4.23
CA ARG A 33 -6.27 12.90 -4.74
C ARG A 33 -6.62 11.43 -4.54
N ASP A 34 -7.23 11.12 -3.41
CA ASP A 34 -7.58 9.73 -3.06
C ASP A 34 -8.65 9.13 -3.96
N ASP A 35 -9.48 9.96 -4.58
CA ASP A 35 -10.44 9.55 -5.61
C ASP A 35 -9.74 9.09 -6.90
N ILE A 36 -8.69 9.79 -7.33
CA ILE A 36 -7.89 9.39 -8.50
C ILE A 36 -7.06 8.14 -8.17
N ASN A 37 -6.45 8.08 -6.97
CA ASN A 37 -5.72 6.90 -6.50
C ASN A 37 -6.63 5.66 -6.46
N ARG A 38 -7.86 5.82 -5.94
CA ARG A 38 -8.90 4.79 -5.95
C ARG A 38 -9.20 4.29 -7.36
N ASP A 39 -9.40 5.21 -8.32
CA ASP A 39 -9.75 4.84 -9.70
C ASP A 39 -8.60 4.06 -10.35
N ILE A 40 -7.35 4.51 -10.18
CA ILE A 40 -6.15 3.80 -10.64
C ILE A 40 -6.08 2.37 -10.07
N LYS A 41 -6.19 2.21 -8.75
CA LYS A 41 -6.17 0.89 -8.09
C LYS A 41 -7.30 -0.02 -8.56
N SER A 42 -8.46 0.56 -8.86
CA SER A 42 -9.64 -0.19 -9.31
C SER A 42 -9.50 -0.65 -10.77
N GLU A 43 -8.88 0.15 -11.64
CA GLU A 43 -9.00 -0.05 -13.08
C GLU A 43 -7.75 -0.64 -13.73
N VAL A 44 -6.53 -0.43 -13.19
CA VAL A 44 -5.29 -0.73 -13.93
C VAL A 44 -5.19 -2.18 -14.39
N TYR A 45 -5.55 -3.14 -13.52
CA TYR A 45 -5.45 -4.56 -13.83
C TYR A 45 -6.67 -5.08 -14.62
N GLN A 46 -7.75 -4.29 -14.69
CA GLN A 46 -8.99 -4.65 -15.39
C GLN A 46 -9.04 -4.04 -16.80
N ASN A 47 -8.40 -2.90 -17.01
CA ASN A 47 -8.50 -2.09 -18.21
C ASN A 47 -7.16 -1.48 -18.59
N ALA A 48 -6.22 -2.36 -18.94
CA ALA A 48 -4.86 -2.00 -19.31
C ALA A 48 -4.77 -0.96 -20.46
N GLY A 49 -5.79 -0.85 -21.30
CA GLY A 49 -5.86 0.12 -22.39
C GLY A 49 -6.06 1.57 -21.95
N LYS A 50 -6.70 1.82 -20.80
CA LYS A 50 -7.02 3.19 -20.32
C LYS A 50 -5.77 4.02 -20.05
N TYR A 51 -4.69 3.40 -19.58
CA TYR A 51 -3.47 4.08 -19.15
C TYR A 51 -2.36 4.06 -20.21
N ALA A 52 -2.69 3.74 -21.48
CA ALA A 52 -1.73 3.64 -22.59
C ALA A 52 -0.50 2.78 -22.27
N LEU A 53 -0.68 1.74 -21.44
CA LEU A 53 0.42 0.89 -20.99
C LEU A 53 0.81 -0.07 -22.10
N THR A 54 2.06 0.01 -22.56
CA THR A 54 2.61 -0.90 -23.58
C THR A 54 3.74 -1.75 -23.00
N PRO A 55 3.62 -3.10 -23.01
CA PRO A 55 2.42 -3.88 -23.36
C PRO A 55 1.29 -3.69 -22.33
N PRO A 56 0.04 -4.07 -22.63
CA PRO A 56 -1.04 -4.11 -21.66
C PRO A 56 -0.66 -4.90 -20.40
N VAL A 57 -1.20 -4.52 -19.25
CA VAL A 57 -1.07 -5.30 -18.01
C VAL A 57 -1.93 -6.56 -18.13
N VAL A 58 -1.29 -7.72 -17.96
CA VAL A 58 -1.95 -9.02 -17.88
C VAL A 58 -1.45 -9.69 -16.61
N CYS A 59 -2.36 -10.13 -15.75
CA CYS A 59 -2.04 -10.80 -14.50
C CYS A 59 -3.19 -11.70 -14.04
N ASP A 60 -2.85 -12.75 -13.30
CA ASP A 60 -3.83 -13.58 -12.58
C ASP A 60 -4.21 -12.95 -11.23
N TRP A 61 -3.26 -12.24 -10.62
CA TRP A 61 -3.41 -11.61 -9.32
C TRP A 61 -2.92 -10.16 -9.37
N ALA A 62 -3.71 -9.26 -8.80
CA ALA A 62 -3.37 -7.85 -8.63
C ALA A 62 -3.13 -7.54 -7.15
N ILE A 63 -1.96 -6.94 -6.87
CA ILE A 63 -1.60 -6.43 -5.55
C ILE A 63 -1.58 -4.89 -5.63
N ASN A 64 -2.54 -4.25 -4.97
CA ASN A 64 -2.77 -2.81 -4.99
C ASN A 64 -2.43 -2.22 -3.62
N VAL A 65 -1.23 -1.67 -3.48
CA VAL A 65 -0.68 -1.13 -2.23
C VAL A 65 -0.08 0.26 -2.45
N ASP A 66 0.05 1.04 -1.38
CA ASP A 66 0.78 2.31 -1.39
C ASP A 66 2.30 2.07 -1.41
N ALA A 67 3.08 3.10 -1.78
CA ALA A 67 4.54 2.96 -1.93
C ALA A 67 5.28 2.66 -0.62
N ASP A 68 4.65 2.93 0.53
CA ASP A 68 5.16 2.58 1.86
C ASP A 68 4.55 1.26 2.40
N GLU A 69 3.90 0.46 1.56
CA GLU A 69 3.27 -0.79 1.94
C GLU A 69 3.87 -2.00 1.18
N VAL A 70 4.07 -3.10 1.89
CA VAL A 70 4.51 -4.38 1.32
C VAL A 70 3.54 -5.49 1.70
N LEU A 71 3.01 -6.21 0.71
CA LEU A 71 2.27 -7.44 0.96
C LEU A 71 3.25 -8.61 1.08
N TYR A 72 3.35 -9.20 2.26
CA TYR A 72 4.33 -10.21 2.61
C TYR A 72 3.70 -11.60 2.78
N HIS A 73 4.37 -12.60 2.22
CA HIS A 73 4.21 -14.01 2.51
C HIS A 73 5.53 -14.72 2.17
N PRO A 74 6.07 -15.63 3.02
CA PRO A 74 7.37 -16.26 2.78
C PRO A 74 7.41 -17.09 1.48
N ALA A 75 6.26 -17.59 1.04
CA ALA A 75 6.10 -18.36 -0.20
C ALA A 75 5.00 -17.78 -1.10
N MET A 76 5.04 -16.47 -1.39
CA MET A 76 3.96 -15.73 -2.07
C MET A 76 3.41 -16.43 -3.33
N ARG A 77 4.28 -16.90 -4.24
CA ARG A 77 3.84 -17.57 -5.48
C ARG A 77 3.06 -18.85 -5.20
N ALA A 78 3.57 -19.71 -4.33
CA ALA A 78 2.90 -20.96 -3.96
C ALA A 78 1.56 -20.70 -3.25
N TYR A 79 1.50 -19.66 -2.40
CA TYR A 79 0.29 -19.24 -1.73
C TYR A 79 -0.79 -18.78 -2.71
N LEU A 80 -0.45 -17.91 -3.66
CA LEU A 80 -1.40 -17.44 -4.67
C LEU A 80 -1.87 -18.57 -5.60
N GLN A 81 -0.99 -19.52 -5.94
CA GLN A 81 -1.39 -20.72 -6.68
C GLN A 81 -2.41 -21.56 -5.90
N SER A 82 -2.13 -21.84 -4.61
CA SER A 82 -3.07 -22.53 -3.72
C SER A 82 -4.40 -21.80 -3.60
N CYS A 83 -4.39 -20.47 -3.57
CA CYS A 83 -5.61 -19.67 -3.59
C CYS A 83 -6.41 -19.91 -4.88
N THR A 84 -5.76 -19.88 -6.05
CA THR A 84 -6.39 -20.19 -7.34
C THR A 84 -7.00 -21.60 -7.33
N ASP A 85 -6.26 -22.61 -6.91
CA ASP A 85 -6.70 -24.00 -6.88
C ASP A 85 -7.93 -24.21 -5.97
N ARG A 86 -8.05 -23.40 -4.93
CA ARG A 86 -9.17 -23.39 -3.97
C ARG A 86 -10.32 -22.46 -4.35
N GLY A 87 -10.21 -21.73 -5.46
CA GLY A 87 -11.19 -20.73 -5.87
C GLY A 87 -11.28 -19.51 -4.94
N ILE A 88 -10.23 -19.20 -4.19
CA ILE A 88 -10.09 -17.96 -3.43
C ILE A 88 -9.79 -16.84 -4.44
N THR A 89 -10.52 -15.73 -4.34
CA THR A 89 -10.38 -14.58 -5.24
C THR A 89 -9.98 -13.30 -4.51
N GLN A 90 -10.06 -13.28 -3.18
CA GLN A 90 -9.67 -12.14 -2.36
C GLN A 90 -9.15 -12.65 -1.00
N PRO A 91 -7.88 -13.09 -0.92
CA PRO A 91 -7.31 -13.62 0.31
C PRO A 91 -7.38 -12.60 1.46
N SER A 92 -7.59 -13.10 2.67
CA SER A 92 -7.70 -12.30 3.89
C SER A 92 -6.30 -11.83 4.33
N VAL A 93 -6.19 -10.54 4.65
CA VAL A 93 -4.92 -9.89 5.00
C VAL A 93 -4.92 -9.43 6.46
N THR A 94 -3.79 -9.59 7.14
CA THR A 94 -3.53 -8.97 8.45
C THR A 94 -2.57 -7.79 8.30
N GLY A 95 -3.01 -6.61 8.70
CA GLY A 95 -2.25 -5.37 8.60
C GLY A 95 -1.39 -5.08 9.81
N PHE A 96 -0.20 -4.54 9.57
CA PHE A 96 0.76 -4.11 10.58
C PHE A 96 1.33 -2.75 10.21
N GLU A 97 1.46 -1.90 11.20
CA GLU A 97 2.31 -0.71 11.12
C GLU A 97 3.70 -1.10 11.58
N MET A 98 4.67 -1.00 10.67
CA MET A 98 6.05 -1.36 10.90
C MET A 98 6.79 -0.18 11.54
N ILE A 99 7.57 -0.46 12.59
CA ILE A 99 8.09 0.58 13.49
C ILE A 99 9.59 0.38 13.70
N ALA A 100 10.36 1.39 13.33
CA ALA A 100 11.79 1.49 13.59
C ALA A 100 12.12 2.77 14.36
N ASP A 101 13.29 2.79 14.99
CA ASP A 101 13.80 3.97 15.70
C ASP A 101 14.45 4.99 14.75
N GLY A 102 14.73 4.58 13.50
CA GLY A 102 15.27 5.40 12.43
C GLY A 102 15.07 4.76 11.06
N LEU A 103 15.60 5.41 10.02
CA LEU A 103 15.59 4.88 8.67
C LEU A 103 16.53 3.66 8.57
N PRO A 104 16.15 2.63 7.79
CA PRO A 104 17.04 1.49 7.53
C PRO A 104 18.25 1.92 6.68
N VAL A 105 19.33 1.15 6.78
CA VAL A 105 20.51 1.31 5.92
C VAL A 105 20.30 0.46 4.66
N ASP A 106 20.61 1.03 3.49
CA ASP A 106 20.63 0.25 2.25
C ASP A 106 21.90 -0.60 2.19
N ASP A 107 21.77 -1.86 2.60
CA ASP A 107 22.83 -2.88 2.60
C ASP A 107 22.50 -4.08 1.67
N GLY A 108 21.50 -3.90 0.80
CA GLY A 108 21.02 -4.93 -0.12
C GLY A 108 19.99 -5.91 0.46
N ARG A 109 19.72 -5.88 1.77
CA ARG A 109 18.62 -6.65 2.37
C ARG A 109 17.27 -6.00 2.12
N GLN A 110 16.22 -6.80 2.21
CA GLN A 110 14.85 -6.33 2.09
C GLN A 110 14.43 -5.51 3.31
N ILE A 111 13.50 -4.58 3.11
CA ILE A 111 13.04 -3.68 4.18
C ILE A 111 12.44 -4.43 5.37
N TRP A 112 11.80 -5.59 5.15
CA TRP A 112 11.25 -6.44 6.22
C TRP A 112 12.31 -7.19 7.02
N GLU A 113 13.54 -7.31 6.53
CA GLU A 113 14.67 -7.87 7.29
C GLU A 113 15.24 -6.80 8.25
N HIS A 114 15.23 -5.54 7.83
CA HIS A 114 15.66 -4.40 8.67
C HIS A 114 14.61 -4.01 9.71
N VAL A 115 13.35 -3.91 9.27
CA VAL A 115 12.24 -3.43 10.07
C VAL A 115 11.20 -4.54 10.15
N HIS A 116 11.44 -5.46 11.07
CA HIS A 116 10.60 -6.64 11.32
C HIS A 116 9.67 -6.48 12.53
N LEU A 117 9.86 -5.42 13.34
CA LEU A 117 8.98 -5.08 14.46
C LEU A 117 7.81 -4.21 13.99
N GLY A 118 6.61 -4.51 14.48
CA GLY A 118 5.42 -3.76 14.14
C GLY A 118 4.28 -3.91 15.13
N TYR A 119 3.20 -3.17 14.89
CA TYR A 119 2.00 -3.13 15.70
C TYR A 119 0.78 -3.49 14.83
N PRO A 120 -0.11 -4.39 15.27
CA PRO A 120 -1.31 -4.74 14.50
C PRO A 120 -2.19 -3.52 14.23
N TRP A 121 -2.62 -3.35 12.98
CA TRP A 121 -3.47 -2.22 12.61
C TRP A 121 -4.62 -2.66 11.72
N PHE A 122 -5.83 -2.63 12.27
CA PHE A 122 -7.02 -3.15 11.59
C PHE A 122 -7.34 -2.42 10.28
N MET A 123 -7.02 -1.11 10.17
CA MET A 123 -7.22 -0.36 8.93
C MET A 123 -6.26 -0.79 7.81
N ALA A 124 -5.17 -1.50 8.15
CA ALA A 124 -4.28 -2.15 7.18
C ALA A 124 -4.72 -3.59 6.84
N ASN A 125 -5.86 -4.08 7.34
CA ASN A 125 -6.51 -5.30 6.83
C ASN A 125 -7.20 -5.02 5.47
N LYS A 126 -6.47 -4.38 4.55
CA LYS A 126 -6.99 -3.88 3.28
C LYS A 126 -7.20 -5.03 2.29
N PRO A 127 -8.23 -4.98 1.44
CA PRO A 127 -8.45 -5.94 0.35
C PRO A 127 -7.50 -5.67 -0.84
N CYS A 128 -6.20 -5.60 -0.57
CA CYS A 128 -5.16 -5.19 -1.51
C CYS A 128 -4.73 -6.30 -2.46
N CYS A 129 -5.09 -7.57 -2.24
CA CYS A 129 -4.77 -8.68 -3.12
C CYS A 129 -6.05 -9.30 -3.69
N VAL A 130 -6.21 -9.26 -5.01
CA VAL A 130 -7.40 -9.75 -5.70
C VAL A 130 -7.02 -10.57 -6.93
N HIS A 131 -7.76 -11.64 -7.19
CA HIS A 131 -7.64 -12.40 -8.43
C HIS A 131 -8.29 -11.60 -9.56
N SER A 132 -7.75 -11.66 -10.77
CA SER A 132 -8.19 -10.86 -11.92
C SER A 132 -9.61 -11.19 -12.41
N SER A 133 -10.17 -12.33 -11.98
CA SER A 133 -11.59 -12.67 -12.19
C SER A 133 -12.55 -11.84 -11.33
N LEU A 134 -12.07 -11.18 -10.28
CA LEU A 134 -12.85 -10.29 -9.43
C LEU A 134 -12.58 -8.85 -9.85
N LYS A 135 -13.60 -8.16 -10.37
CA LYS A 135 -13.51 -6.72 -10.62
C LYS A 135 -13.87 -5.99 -9.36
N VAL A 136 -13.01 -5.10 -8.88
CA VAL A 136 -13.26 -4.31 -7.66
C VAL A 136 -13.22 -2.83 -7.95
N LYS A 137 -14.08 -2.09 -7.26
CA LYS A 137 -13.99 -0.65 -7.07
C LYS A 137 -13.67 -0.40 -5.61
N TYR A 138 -12.47 0.11 -5.36
CA TYR A 138 -12.02 0.44 -4.01
C TYR A 138 -12.77 1.65 -3.45
N ALA A 139 -12.73 1.81 -2.14
CA ALA A 139 -13.04 3.09 -1.49
C ALA A 139 -11.83 4.05 -1.59
N PRO A 140 -12.02 5.36 -1.46
CA PRO A 140 -10.94 6.33 -1.31
C PRO A 140 -9.92 5.88 -0.25
N GLY A 141 -8.63 6.01 -0.57
CA GLY A 141 -7.52 5.50 0.25
C GLY A 141 -7.31 3.97 0.17
N GLY A 142 -8.15 3.21 -0.54
CA GLY A 142 -7.96 1.78 -0.76
C GLY A 142 -8.17 0.89 0.46
N HIS A 143 -8.77 1.42 1.54
CA HIS A 143 -8.98 0.68 2.79
C HIS A 143 -10.13 -0.33 2.74
N GLY A 144 -10.99 -0.26 1.73
CA GLY A 144 -12.14 -1.15 1.54
C GLY A 144 -12.57 -1.24 0.08
N ILE A 145 -13.57 -2.08 -0.18
CA ILE A 145 -14.21 -2.23 -1.49
C ILE A 145 -15.61 -1.63 -1.41
N GLU A 146 -15.92 -0.68 -2.29
CA GLU A 146 -17.26 -0.10 -2.46
C GLU A 146 -18.18 -1.03 -3.25
N LYS A 147 -17.64 -1.64 -4.31
CA LYS A 147 -18.39 -2.51 -5.23
C LYS A 147 -17.45 -3.57 -5.79
N TYR A 148 -17.97 -4.77 -6.04
CA TYR A 148 -17.27 -5.77 -6.83
C TYR A 148 -18.21 -6.46 -7.82
N GLU A 149 -17.63 -7.05 -8.88
CA GLU A 149 -18.31 -7.91 -9.85
C GLU A 149 -17.54 -9.23 -9.94
N GLY A 150 -18.26 -10.35 -9.87
CA GLY A 150 -17.69 -11.69 -9.76
C GLY A 150 -17.92 -12.33 -8.40
N LYS A 151 -17.33 -13.53 -8.18
CA LYS A 151 -17.45 -14.27 -6.93
C LYS A 151 -16.31 -13.90 -5.99
N ALA A 152 -16.59 -13.05 -5.00
CA ALA A 152 -15.65 -12.75 -3.92
C ALA A 152 -15.58 -13.93 -2.95
N GLN A 153 -14.38 -14.50 -2.78
CA GLN A 153 -14.12 -15.62 -1.88
C GLN A 153 -12.86 -15.33 -1.08
N GLY A 154 -13.04 -15.17 0.23
CA GLY A 154 -11.96 -14.99 1.19
C GLY A 154 -11.20 -16.27 1.48
N SER A 155 -9.93 -16.15 1.87
CA SER A 155 -9.21 -17.23 2.54
C SER A 155 -9.71 -17.34 3.99
N PRO A 156 -9.91 -18.56 4.53
CA PRO A 156 -10.28 -18.77 5.93
C PRO A 156 -9.15 -18.32 6.86
N GLU A 157 -7.90 -18.59 6.48
CA GLU A 157 -6.71 -18.19 7.21
C GLU A 157 -6.15 -16.86 6.70
N ARG A 158 -5.55 -16.08 7.61
CA ARG A 158 -4.93 -14.79 7.32
C ARG A 158 -3.41 -14.91 7.21
N GLU A 159 -2.95 -15.62 6.19
CA GLU A 159 -1.53 -15.88 5.98
C GLU A 159 -0.77 -14.68 5.39
N LEU A 160 -1.47 -13.81 4.65
CA LEU A 160 -0.90 -12.57 4.11
C LEU A 160 -0.76 -11.49 5.18
N LYS A 161 0.39 -10.83 5.19
CA LYS A 161 0.67 -9.68 6.05
C LYS A 161 0.84 -8.42 5.21
N LEU A 162 0.10 -7.35 5.49
CA LEU A 162 0.38 -6.03 4.91
C LEU A 162 1.26 -5.25 5.87
N LEU A 163 2.49 -4.98 5.45
CA LEU A 163 3.51 -4.29 6.23
C LEU A 163 3.54 -2.82 5.82
N HIS A 164 3.06 -1.91 6.67
CA HIS A 164 3.02 -0.47 6.41
C HIS A 164 4.19 0.26 7.07
N TYR A 165 5.17 0.69 6.28
CA TYR A 165 6.41 1.34 6.68
C TYR A 165 6.26 2.86 6.87
N LYS A 166 5.24 3.25 7.63
CA LYS A 166 5.03 4.65 8.00
C LYS A 166 6.00 5.11 9.09
N TRP A 167 6.29 4.28 10.08
CA TRP A 167 6.92 4.70 11.35
C TRP A 167 8.43 4.41 11.40
N LEU A 168 9.20 5.05 10.53
CA LEU A 168 10.66 4.85 10.40
C LEU A 168 11.46 5.91 11.18
N GLY A 169 11.19 6.00 12.49
CA GLY A 169 11.75 7.02 13.37
C GLY A 169 10.98 8.35 13.33
N TRP A 170 10.78 8.96 14.50
CA TRP A 170 9.99 10.18 14.63
C TRP A 170 10.46 11.36 13.74
N PRO A 171 11.77 11.68 13.64
CA PRO A 171 12.23 12.80 12.81
C PRO A 171 11.82 12.68 11.34
N TYR A 172 11.84 11.46 10.79
CA TYR A 172 11.38 11.19 9.43
C TYR A 172 9.86 11.40 9.29
N VAL A 173 9.10 10.84 10.24
CA VAL A 173 7.63 10.94 10.22
C VAL A 173 7.17 12.38 10.36
N GLU A 174 7.71 13.12 11.33
CA GLU A 174 7.36 14.52 11.56
C GLU A 174 7.59 15.37 10.31
N LYS A 175 8.72 15.17 9.63
CA LYS A 175 9.03 15.86 8.37
C LYS A 175 7.95 15.59 7.31
N LYS A 176 7.53 14.32 7.14
CA LYS A 176 6.48 13.92 6.19
C LYS A 176 5.13 14.55 6.54
N LEU A 177 4.72 14.50 7.81
CA LEU A 177 3.43 15.03 8.26
C LEU A 177 3.32 16.54 8.09
N ARG A 178 4.41 17.28 8.35
CA ARG A 178 4.43 18.74 8.17
C ARG A 178 4.21 19.18 6.72
N GLY A 179 4.72 18.40 5.76
CA GLY A 179 4.48 18.65 4.33
C GLY A 179 3.09 18.21 3.84
N LEU A 180 2.41 17.31 4.57
CA LEU A 180 1.16 16.71 4.11
C LEU A 180 0.04 17.75 3.95
N LYS A 181 -0.08 18.69 4.89
CA LYS A 181 -1.15 19.70 4.90
C LYS A 181 -1.23 20.50 3.59
N ASP A 182 -0.07 20.84 3.02
CA ASP A 182 0.04 21.64 1.81
C ASP A 182 -0.25 20.82 0.54
N THR A 183 -0.21 19.48 0.66
CA THR A 183 -0.48 18.55 -0.46
C THR A 183 -1.89 18.00 -0.46
N LEU A 184 -2.69 18.17 0.61
CA LEU A 184 -4.08 17.70 0.60
C LEU A 184 -4.93 18.52 -0.36
N SER A 185 -5.56 17.86 -1.33
CA SER A 185 -6.46 18.53 -2.28
C SER A 185 -7.74 19.06 -1.61
N PRO A 186 -8.42 20.07 -2.21
CA PRO A 186 -9.74 20.50 -1.75
C PRO A 186 -10.77 19.36 -1.66
N GLN A 187 -10.69 18.38 -2.57
CA GLN A 187 -11.56 17.20 -2.54
C GLN A 187 -11.31 16.34 -1.31
N ASN A 188 -10.04 16.08 -0.97
CA ASN A 188 -9.66 15.36 0.24
C ASN A 188 -10.14 16.09 1.50
N TRP A 189 -9.98 17.41 1.57
CA TRP A 189 -10.50 18.23 2.67
C TRP A 189 -12.02 18.13 2.81
N LEU A 190 -12.75 18.29 1.71
CA LEU A 190 -14.21 18.21 1.70
C LEU A 190 -14.72 16.84 2.15
N SER A 191 -13.99 15.77 1.82
CA SER A 191 -14.38 14.39 2.13
C SER A 191 -13.76 13.84 3.41
N GLY A 192 -12.92 14.62 4.11
CA GLY A 192 -12.23 14.20 5.32
C GLY A 192 -11.19 13.10 5.12
N TRP A 193 -10.64 12.94 3.92
CA TRP A 193 -9.66 11.89 3.62
C TRP A 193 -8.24 12.34 3.95
N GLY A 194 -7.58 11.58 4.84
CA GLY A 194 -6.20 11.84 5.27
C GLY A 194 -6.05 13.05 6.20
N THR A 195 -7.15 13.67 6.63
CA THR A 195 -7.12 14.86 7.50
C THR A 195 -6.70 14.53 8.93
N ASP A 196 -6.87 13.30 9.40
CA ASP A 196 -6.39 12.83 10.70
C ASP A 196 -4.85 12.79 10.82
N LEU A 197 -4.17 12.78 9.68
CA LEU A 197 -2.71 12.72 9.61
C LEU A 197 -2.06 14.07 9.92
N ILE A 198 -2.78 15.20 9.79
CA ILE A 198 -2.19 16.53 9.98
C ILE A 198 -1.97 16.89 11.45
N ASP A 199 -2.62 16.18 12.38
CA ASP A 199 -2.42 16.36 13.81
C ASP A 199 -1.09 15.72 14.25
N VAL A 200 0.00 16.46 14.07
CA VAL A 200 1.37 16.00 14.36
C VAL A 200 1.50 15.52 15.81
N GLU A 201 0.85 16.18 16.77
CA GLU A 201 0.96 15.80 18.20
C GLU A 201 0.21 14.49 18.48
N ALA A 202 -1.00 14.32 17.92
CA ALA A 202 -1.71 13.04 18.01
C ALA A 202 -0.92 11.91 17.33
N GLN A 203 -0.31 12.17 16.17
CA GLN A 203 0.54 11.20 15.48
C GLN A 203 1.80 10.86 16.28
N LYS A 204 2.39 11.82 17.00
CA LYS A 204 3.55 11.58 17.89
C LYS A 204 3.18 10.65 19.04
N LYS A 205 2.08 10.92 19.73
CA LYS A 205 1.58 10.05 20.81
C LYS A 205 1.31 8.64 20.30
N ARG A 206 0.72 8.51 19.11
CA ARG A 206 0.47 7.23 18.45
C ARG A 206 1.77 6.49 18.09
N PHE A 207 2.80 7.20 17.60
CA PHE A 207 4.11 6.62 17.35
C PHE A 207 4.74 6.07 18.64
N GLU A 208 4.78 6.89 19.69
CA GLU A 208 5.41 6.53 20.97
C GLU A 208 4.71 5.33 21.63
N ALA A 209 3.38 5.34 21.69
CA ALA A 209 2.62 4.23 22.28
C ALA A 209 2.93 2.90 21.57
N ARG A 210 2.92 2.89 20.24
CA ARG A 210 3.14 1.67 19.46
C ARG A 210 4.59 1.26 19.38
N ARG A 211 5.51 2.21 19.50
CA ARG A 211 6.95 1.92 19.62
C ARG A 211 7.21 1.05 20.85
N VAL A 212 6.50 1.28 21.94
CA VAL A 212 6.58 0.48 23.17
C VAL A 212 5.92 -0.89 22.98
N GLU A 213 4.80 -0.96 22.26
CA GLU A 213 4.01 -2.19 22.10
C GLU A 213 4.37 -3.04 20.87
N ARG A 214 5.35 -2.61 20.07
CA ARG A 214 5.75 -3.32 18.85
C ARG A 214 6.28 -4.71 19.18
N ARG A 215 6.01 -5.65 18.30
CA ARG A 215 6.44 -7.04 18.38
C ARG A 215 6.96 -7.51 17.04
N GLU A 216 7.68 -8.62 17.04
CA GLU A 216 8.11 -9.27 15.80
C GLU A 216 6.90 -9.65 14.94
N VAL A 217 6.92 -9.22 13.68
CA VAL A 217 5.88 -9.47 12.67
C VAL A 217 6.39 -10.42 11.60
N VAL A 218 7.66 -10.28 11.20
CA VAL A 218 8.34 -11.12 10.23
C VAL A 218 9.55 -11.72 10.93
N SER A 219 9.77 -13.02 10.81
CA SER A 219 10.99 -13.64 11.31
C SER A 219 12.14 -13.19 10.40
N ALA A 220 13.12 -12.49 10.99
CA ALA A 220 14.35 -12.08 10.33
C ALA A 220 15.34 -13.24 10.19
#